data_AF-A0A2W5YLF0-F1
#
_entry.id   AF-A0A2W5YLF0-F1
#
_cell.length_a   1.000
_cell.length_b   1.000
_cell.length_c   1.000
_cell.angle_alpha   90.00
_cell.angle_beta   90.00
_cell.angle_gamma   90.00
#
_symmetry.space_group_name_H-M   'P 1'
#
loop_
_entity.id
_entity.type
_entity.pdbx_description
1 polymer ?
#
loop_
_entity_poly.entity_id
_entity_poly.type
_entity_poly.pdbx_seq_one_letter_code
_entity_poly.pdbx_strand_id
1 'polypeptide(L)'
;MLPLIWTLFALCAVAGFIVIAAYWLDVQDRPDLTLRSRIAWSAGTFLFPLTIPAYALVGGAGWPLALRIGAFVPAAAILLFLGFAFGIFR
;
A
#
# COMPACT_ATOMS: atom_id res chain seq x y z
N MET A 1 21.59 -16.66 -3.84
CA MET A 1 20.30 -16.69 -3.10
C MET A 1 19.66 -15.32 -2.99
N LEU A 2 20.42 -14.25 -2.69
CA LEU A 2 19.91 -12.89 -2.60
C LEU A 2 19.04 -12.42 -3.82
N PRO A 3 19.40 -12.72 -5.09
CA PRO A 3 18.57 -12.32 -6.23
C PRO A 3 17.19 -13.00 -6.26
N LEU A 4 17.13 -14.30 -5.93
CA LEU A 4 15.88 -15.05 -5.88
C LEU A 4 14.96 -14.51 -4.77
N ILE A 5 15.53 -14.21 -3.60
CA ILE A 5 14.79 -13.63 -2.48
C ILE A 5 14.23 -12.25 -2.87
N TRP A 6 15.01 -11.42 -3.57
CA TRP A 6 14.54 -10.13 -4.11
C TRP A 6 13.39 -10.29 -5.09
N THR A 7 13.48 -11.24 -6.02
CA THR A 7 12.41 -11.51 -6.98
C THR A 7 11.14 -11.97 -6.29
N LEU A 8 11.24 -12.90 -5.33
CA LEU A 8 10.09 -13.36 -4.55
C LEU A 8 9.47 -12.22 -3.74
N PHE A 9 10.30 -11.36 -3.14
CA PHE A 9 9.83 -10.19 -2.41
C PHE A 9 9.07 -9.22 -3.32
N ALA A 10 9.61 -8.91 -4.49
CA ALA A 10 8.96 -8.05 -5.47
C ALA A 10 7.62 -8.64 -5.95
N LEU A 11 7.58 -9.94 -6.25
CA LEU A 11 6.35 -10.65 -6.65
C LEU A 11 5.29 -10.59 -5.55
N CYS A 12 5.67 -10.91 -4.31
CA CYS A 12 4.77 -10.84 -3.17
C CYS A 12 4.27 -9.42 -2.91
N ALA A 13 5.13 -8.40 -3.08
CA ALA A 13 4.74 -7.01 -2.93
C ALA A 13 3.72 -6.58 -3.98
N VAL A 14 3.97 -6.88 -5.27
CA VAL A 14 3.02 -6.56 -6.35
C VAL A 14 1.70 -7.30 -6.18
N ALA A 15 1.75 -8.61 -5.90
CA ALA A 15 0.56 -9.41 -5.65
C ALA A 15 -0.22 -8.88 -4.43
N GLY A 16 0.47 -8.50 -3.35
CA GLY A 16 -0.13 -7.89 -2.18
C GLY A 16 -0.84 -6.58 -2.50
N PHE A 17 -0.24 -5.71 -3.32
CA PHE A 17 -0.90 -4.49 -3.80
C PHE A 17 -2.16 -4.76 -4.62
N ILE A 18 -2.11 -5.73 -5.53
CA ILE A 18 -3.27 -6.12 -6.34
C ILE A 18 -4.41 -6.61 -5.43
N VAL A 19 -4.09 -7.43 -4.42
CA VAL A 19 -5.07 -7.95 -3.46
C VAL A 19 -5.68 -6.81 -2.62
N ILE A 20 -4.86 -5.86 -2.15
CA ILE A 20 -5.33 -4.69 -1.39
C ILE A 20 -6.28 -3.83 -2.24
N ALA A 21 -5.93 -3.57 -3.51
CA ALA A 21 -6.76 -2.81 -4.43
C ALA A 21 -8.09 -3.53 -4.73
N ALA A 22 -8.03 -4.84 -5.01
CA ALA A 22 -9.23 -5.65 -5.24
C ALA A 22 -10.15 -5.68 -4.01
N TYR A 23 -9.59 -5.82 -2.81
CA TYR A 23 -10.35 -5.74 -1.57
C TYR A 23 -10.99 -4.37 -1.36
N TRP A 24 -10.26 -3.28 -1.64
CA TRP A 24 -10.82 -1.94 -1.51
C TRP A 24 -11.99 -1.71 -2.47
N LEU A 25 -11.87 -2.17 -3.71
CA LEU A 25 -12.95 -2.12 -4.72
C LEU A 25 -14.17 -2.93 -4.26
N ASP A 26 -13.97 -4.16 -3.77
CA ASP A 26 -15.06 -4.99 -3.23
C ASP A 26 -15.82 -4.27 -2.10
N VAL A 27 -15.11 -3.62 -1.17
CA VAL A 27 -15.74 -2.82 -0.11
C VAL A 27 -16.56 -1.64 -0.66
N GLN A 28 -16.14 -1.02 -1.77
CA GLN A 28 -16.92 0.04 -2.41
C GLN A 28 -18.16 -0.48 -3.15
N ASP A 29 -18.15 -1.73 -3.61
CA ASP A 29 -19.28 -2.30 -4.35
C ASP A 29 -20.34 -2.94 -3.43
N ARG A 30 -20.04 -3.19 -2.16
CA ARG A 30 -20.93 -3.81 -1.16
C ARG A 30 -22.14 -2.93 -0.79
N PRO A 31 -23.37 -3.21 -1.30
CA PRO A 31 -24.53 -2.34 -1.10
C PRO A 31 -25.10 -2.38 0.33
N ASP A 32 -24.75 -3.41 1.09
CA ASP A 32 -25.16 -3.61 2.48
C ASP A 32 -24.38 -2.75 3.49
N LEU A 33 -23.24 -2.17 3.09
CA LEU A 33 -22.41 -1.36 3.97
C LEU A 33 -22.80 0.11 3.94
N THR A 34 -23.01 0.68 5.15
CA THR A 34 -23.13 2.13 5.32
C THR A 34 -21.82 2.83 4.92
N LEU A 35 -21.90 4.12 4.54
CA LEU A 35 -20.72 4.93 4.20
C LEU A 35 -19.65 4.89 5.30
N ARG A 36 -20.05 4.99 6.57
CA ARG A 36 -19.12 4.93 7.71
C ARG A 36 -18.42 3.57 7.81
N SER A 37 -19.15 2.48 7.57
CA SER A 37 -18.58 1.12 7.53
C SER A 37 -17.59 0.96 6.39
N ARG A 38 -17.90 1.48 5.20
CA ARG A 38 -16.99 1.45 4.03
C ARG A 38 -15.68 2.21 4.32
N ILE A 39 -15.76 3.37 4.97
CA ILE A 39 -14.58 4.13 5.39
C ILE A 39 -13.76 3.34 6.42
N ALA A 40 -14.40 2.72 7.42
CA ALA A 40 -13.71 1.92 8.43
C ALA A 40 -13.00 0.69 7.82
N TRP A 41 -13.67 -0.04 6.92
CA TRP A 41 -13.07 -1.17 6.21
C TRP A 41 -11.94 -0.72 5.26
N SER A 42 -12.10 0.44 4.61
CA SER A 42 -11.05 1.05 3.80
C SER A 42 -9.84 1.51 4.63
N ALA A 43 -10.01 1.86 5.90
CA ALA A 43 -8.88 2.29 6.75
C ALA A 43 -7.80 1.20 6.86
N GLY A 44 -8.20 -0.08 6.83
CA GLY A 44 -7.29 -1.22 6.89
C GLY A 44 -6.33 -1.33 5.70
N THR A 45 -6.74 -0.90 4.50
CA THR A 45 -5.88 -0.92 3.31
C THR A 45 -4.76 0.11 3.36
N PHE A 46 -4.91 1.16 4.18
CA PHE A 46 -3.86 2.16 4.39
C PHE A 46 -2.80 1.73 5.41
N LEU A 47 -3.04 0.70 6.23
CA LEU A 47 -2.06 0.24 7.22
C LEU A 47 -0.78 -0.30 6.56
N PHE A 48 -0.93 -1.07 5.50
CA PHE A 48 0.19 -1.69 4.79
C PHE A 48 1.19 -0.68 4.18
N PRO A 49 0.73 0.31 3.38
CA PRO A 49 1.61 1.33 2.82
C PRO A 49 2.12 2.39 3.81
N LEU A 50 1.58 2.47 5.03
CA LEU A 50 2.09 3.37 6.08
C LEU A 50 3.10 2.69 7.00
N THR A 51 2.92 1.41 7.31
CA THR A 51 3.77 0.65 8.23
C THR A 51 5.16 0.35 7.66
N ILE A 52 5.28 0.12 6.35
CA ILE A 52 6.57 -0.15 5.68
C ILE A 52 7.50 1.09 5.69
N PRO A 53 7.06 2.29 5.26
CA PRO A 53 7.90 3.49 5.38
C PRO A 53 8.22 3.84 6.83
N ALA A 54 7.27 3.66 7.76
CA ALA A 54 7.51 3.88 9.18
C ALA A 54 8.61 2.95 9.72
N TYR A 55 8.59 1.67 9.36
CA TYR A 55 9.65 0.72 9.71
C TYR A 55 11.00 1.11 9.08
N ALA A 56 11.01 1.56 7.82
CA ALA A 56 12.24 2.01 7.15
C ALA A 56 12.85 3.27 7.80
N LEU A 57 12.02 4.21 8.27
CA LEU A 57 12.44 5.44 8.94
C LEU A 57 12.99 5.19 10.35
N VAL A 58 12.42 4.23 11.09
CA VAL A 58 12.85 3.86 12.46
C VAL A 58 14.12 2.99 12.45
N GLY A 59 14.72 2.76 11.27
CA GLY A 59 15.98 2.03 11.15
C GLY A 59 15.80 0.52 11.01
N GLY A 60 14.74 0.10 10.30
CA GLY A 60 14.52 -1.29 9.92
C GLY A 60 15.80 -2.01 9.48
N ALA A 61 15.94 -3.27 9.92
CA ALA A 61 17.19 -4.02 10.04
C ALA A 61 18.23 -3.73 8.94
N GLY A 62 19.05 -2.69 9.11
CA GLY A 62 20.18 -2.37 8.22
C GLY A 62 19.85 -2.30 6.72
N TRP A 63 18.64 -1.91 6.31
CA TRP A 63 18.27 -1.96 4.89
C TRP A 63 19.21 -1.13 3.99
N PRO A 64 19.70 -1.68 2.86
CA PRO A 64 20.39 -0.93 1.81
C PRO A 64 19.61 0.31 1.36
N LEU A 65 20.32 1.37 0.96
CA LEU A 65 19.73 2.67 0.60
C LEU A 65 18.60 2.56 -0.43
N ALA A 66 18.77 1.72 -1.46
CA ALA A 66 17.75 1.52 -2.49
C ALA A 66 16.41 1.02 -1.93
N LEU A 67 16.43 0.17 -0.90
CA LEU A 67 15.21 -0.33 -0.26
C LEU A 67 14.58 0.69 0.66
N ARG A 68 15.39 1.50 1.34
CA ARG A 68 14.89 2.61 2.15
C ARG A 68 14.12 3.60 1.28
N ILE A 69 14.65 3.90 0.08
CA ILE A 69 13.94 4.72 -0.92
C ILE A 69 12.69 3.99 -1.43
N GLY A 70 12.82 2.71 -1.79
CA GLY A 70 11.72 1.87 -2.25
C GLY A 70 10.57 1.73 -1.24
N ALA A 71 10.87 1.81 0.06
CA ALA A 71 9.87 1.75 1.13
C ALA A 71 8.84 2.89 1.07
N PHE A 72 9.15 4.00 0.37
CA PHE A 72 8.24 5.12 0.18
C PHE A 72 7.34 4.97 -1.06
N VAL A 73 7.61 4.01 -1.96
CA VAL A 73 6.76 3.76 -3.14
C VAL A 73 5.29 3.50 -2.75
N PRO A 74 4.99 2.67 -1.73
CA PRO A 74 3.65 2.52 -1.19
C PRO A 74 2.97 3.83 -0.78
N ALA A 75 3.69 4.69 -0.05
CA ALA A 75 3.17 5.97 0.42
C ALA A 75 2.94 6.94 -0.75
N ALA A 76 3.84 6.99 -1.73
CA ALA A 76 3.68 7.77 -2.94
C ALA A 76 2.46 7.31 -3.76
N ALA A 77 2.25 6.01 -3.88
CA ALA A 77 1.07 5.44 -4.54
C ALA A 77 -0.24 5.86 -3.86
N ILE A 78 -0.29 5.91 -2.51
CA ILE A 78 -1.45 6.49 -1.80
C ILE A 78 -1.64 7.95 -2.17
N LEU A 79 -0.58 8.77 -2.11
CA LEU A 79 -0.72 10.21 -2.36
C LEU A 79 -1.24 10.48 -3.78
N LEU A 80 -0.77 9.69 -4.76
CA LEU A 80 -1.27 9.73 -6.13
C LEU A 80 -2.74 9.29 -6.21
N PHE A 81 -3.12 8.19 -5.56
CA PHE A 81 -4.50 7.73 -5.50
C PHE A 81 -5.43 8.74 -4.84
N LEU A 82 -5.05 9.33 -3.71
CA LEU A 82 -5.82 10.36 -3.03
C LEU A 82 -5.95 11.60 -3.92
N GLY A 83 -4.87 12.02 -4.58
CA GLY A 83 -4.93 13.15 -5.50
C GLY A 83 -5.84 12.90 -6.69
N PHE A 84 -5.90 11.67 -7.22
CA PHE A 84 -6.91 11.27 -8.19
C PHE A 84 -8.34 11.29 -7.60
N ALA A 85 -8.55 10.64 -6.46
CA ALA A 85 -9.86 10.52 -5.81
C ALA A 85 -10.48 11.89 -5.44
N PHE A 86 -9.64 12.87 -5.12
CA PHE A 86 -10.06 14.25 -4.83
C PHE A 86 -10.01 15.19 -6.06
N GLY A 87 -9.68 14.67 -7.25
CA GLY A 87 -9.71 15.44 -8.50
C GLY A 87 -8.58 16.46 -8.67
N ILE A 88 -7.45 16.29 -7.95
CA ILE A 88 -6.25 17.13 -8.08
C ILE A 88 -5.58 16.92 -9.44
N PHE A 89 -5.63 15.71 -9.97
CA PHE A 89 -5.13 15.35 -11.30
C PHE A 89 -6.27 14.67 -12.07
N ARG A 90 -6.40 15.00 -13.36
CA ARG A 90 -7.40 14.40 -14.26
C ARG A 90 -6.84 13.16 -14.94
#